data_AF-A0A3B1DW10-F1
#
_entry.id   AF-A0A3B1DW10-F1
#
_cell.length_a   1.000
_cell.length_b   1.000
_cell.length_c   1.000
_cell.angle_alpha   90.00
_cell.angle_beta   90.00
_cell.angle_gamma   90.00
#
_symmetry.space_group_name_H-M   'P 1'
#
loop_
_entity.id
_entity.type
_entity.pdbx_description
1 polymer ?
#
loop_
_entity_poly.entity_id
_entity_poly.type
_entity_poly.pdbx_seq_one_letter_code
_entity_poly.pdbx_strand_id
1 'polypeptide(L)'
;MPNGSKFWKLSYRIKENTFEKVAKDWWDNYESEVSENYHNKLWRALELCVFPFIGKKSMVEISRLDLIAILQDLKEKGIREMTLQVYIDLKVMIFIIIM
;
A
#
# COMPACT_ATOMS: atom_id res chain seq x y z
N MET A 1 16.63 -1.14 10.87
CA MET A 1 16.29 -2.05 9.76
C MET A 1 15.17 -2.95 10.27
N PRO A 2 13.99 -2.96 9.64
CA PRO A 2 12.87 -3.77 10.10
C PRO A 2 13.27 -5.25 10.07
N ASN A 3 12.88 -6.01 11.10
CA ASN A 3 13.35 -7.39 11.32
C ASN A 3 12.89 -8.32 10.17
N GLY A 4 13.84 -8.74 9.32
CA GLY A 4 13.61 -9.49 8.07
C GLY A 4 12.95 -10.88 8.21
N SER A 5 12.71 -11.36 9.43
CA SER A 5 12.14 -12.68 9.71
C SER A 5 10.63 -12.78 9.43
N LYS A 6 9.90 -11.66 9.41
CA LYS A 6 8.43 -11.65 9.19
C LYS A 6 8.03 -11.48 7.72
N PHE A 7 8.83 -10.76 6.92
CA PHE A 7 8.45 -10.33 5.57
C PHE A 7 8.31 -11.48 4.55
N TRP A 8 9.19 -12.49 4.58
CA TRP A 8 9.10 -13.61 3.64
C TRP A 8 7.88 -14.51 3.88
N LYS A 9 7.27 -14.49 5.07
CA LYS A 9 5.99 -15.20 5.30
C LYS A 9 4.84 -14.54 4.56
N LEU A 10 4.93 -13.23 4.29
CA LEU A 10 3.90 -12.51 3.56
C LEU A 10 3.94 -12.89 2.07
N SER A 11 5.13 -13.10 1.49
CA SER A 11 5.31 -13.35 0.04
C SER A 11 4.56 -14.56 -0.51
N TYR A 12 4.37 -15.61 0.29
CA TYR A 12 3.58 -16.78 -0.10
C TYR A 12 2.09 -16.46 -0.28
N ARG A 13 1.53 -15.55 0.52
CA ARG A 13 0.11 -15.20 0.50
C ARG A 13 -0.24 -14.14 -0.54
N ILE A 14 0.75 -13.47 -1.13
CA ILE A 14 0.56 -12.40 -2.12
C ILE A 14 -0.10 -12.93 -3.40
N LYS A 15 0.26 -14.15 -3.85
CA LYS A 15 -0.20 -14.66 -5.16
C LYS A 15 -1.68 -15.06 -5.22
N GLU A 16 -2.32 -15.33 -4.07
CA GLU A 16 -3.70 -15.80 -4.01
C GLU A 16 -4.68 -14.83 -3.33
N ASN A 17 -4.20 -13.65 -2.92
CA ASN A 17 -5.03 -12.67 -2.21
C ASN A 17 -5.18 -11.36 -2.99
N THR A 18 -6.21 -10.60 -2.63
CA THR A 18 -6.45 -9.26 -3.15
C THR A 18 -5.51 -8.25 -2.50
N PHE A 19 -5.33 -7.11 -3.17
CA PHE A 19 -4.53 -6.00 -2.63
C PHE A 19 -4.95 -5.59 -1.23
N GLU A 20 -6.24 -5.45 -1.00
CA GLU A 20 -6.76 -5.02 0.30
C GLU A 20 -6.36 -5.98 1.44
N LYS A 21 -6.40 -7.30 1.21
CA LYS A 21 -6.01 -8.28 2.23
C LYS A 21 -4.52 -8.22 2.54
N VAL A 22 -3.68 -8.11 1.51
CA VAL A 22 -2.22 -8.02 1.70
C VAL A 22 -1.84 -6.68 2.33
N ALA A 23 -2.50 -5.59 1.90
CA ALA A 23 -2.32 -4.25 2.48
C ALA A 23 -2.67 -4.24 3.97
N LYS A 24 -3.76 -4.89 4.36
CA LYS A 24 -4.18 -5.00 5.76
C LYS A 24 -3.16 -5.78 6.61
N ASP A 25 -2.75 -6.95 6.15
CA ASP A 25 -1.74 -7.76 6.86
C ASP A 25 -0.40 -7.00 6.97
N TRP A 26 0.00 -6.27 5.93
CA TRP A 26 1.19 -5.43 5.99
C TRP A 26 1.01 -4.27 6.98
N TRP A 27 -0.12 -3.58 6.92
CA TRP A 27 -0.44 -2.46 7.78
C TRP A 27 -0.39 -2.86 9.24
N ASP A 28 -1.11 -3.92 9.65
CA ASP A 28 -1.10 -4.46 11.02
C ASP A 28 0.32 -4.75 11.54
N ASN A 29 1.24 -5.18 10.66
CA ASN A 29 2.64 -5.42 11.04
C ASN A 29 3.48 -4.14 11.07
N TYR A 30 3.14 -3.15 10.23
CA TYR A 30 3.86 -1.90 10.09
C TYR A 30 3.60 -0.94 11.26
N GLU A 31 2.53 -1.14 12.04
CA GLU A 31 2.22 -0.35 13.25
C GLU A 31 3.44 -0.21 14.18
N SER A 32 4.21 -1.28 14.36
CA SER A 32 5.40 -1.28 15.23
C SER A 32 6.62 -0.50 14.70
N GLU A 33 6.61 -0.13 13.42
CA GLU A 33 7.72 0.54 12.73
C GLU A 33 7.51 2.06 12.59
N VAL A 34 6.28 2.55 12.84
CA VAL A 34 5.89 3.96 12.67
C VAL A 34 5.10 4.48 13.86
N SER A 35 4.90 5.80 13.93
CA SER A 35 4.02 6.38 14.95
C SER A 35 2.54 6.05 14.68
N GLU A 36 1.74 5.89 15.73
CA GLU A 36 0.30 5.59 15.65
C GLU A 36 -0.47 6.60 14.77
N ASN A 37 -0.16 7.89 14.90
CA ASN A 37 -0.79 8.93 14.08
C ASN A 37 -0.46 8.77 12.58
N TYR A 38 0.76 8.34 12.26
CA TYR A 38 1.17 8.06 10.90
C TYR A 38 0.52 6.79 10.36
N HIS A 39 0.51 5.73 11.16
CA HIS A 39 -0.12 4.45 10.86
C HIS A 39 -1.61 4.62 10.48
N ASN A 40 -2.37 5.37 11.27
CA ASN A 40 -3.78 5.68 11.01
C ASN A 40 -3.98 6.54 9.76
N LYS A 41 -3.14 7.56 9.55
CA LYS A 41 -3.20 8.39 8.33
C LYS A 41 -2.95 7.58 7.07
N LEU A 42 -2.00 6.65 7.12
CA LEU A 42 -1.68 5.77 6.01
C LEU A 42 -2.86 4.86 5.64
N TRP A 43 -3.49 4.21 6.64
CA TRP A 43 -4.69 3.39 6.37
C TRP A 43 -5.77 4.18 5.67
N ARG A 44 -6.05 5.39 6.19
CA ARG A 44 -7.08 6.26 5.64
C ARG A 44 -6.78 6.67 4.20
N ALA A 45 -5.51 6.91 3.88
CA ALA A 45 -5.09 7.20 2.52
C ALA A 45 -5.29 5.99 1.59
N LEU A 46 -4.96 4.78 2.05
CA LEU A 46 -5.19 3.54 1.28
C LEU A 46 -6.69 3.33 1.02
N GLU A 47 -7.55 3.51 2.02
CA GLU A 47 -9.00 3.39 1.87
C GLU A 47 -9.61 4.38 0.87
N LEU A 48 -9.18 5.64 0.91
CA LEU A 48 -9.78 6.70 0.10
C LEU A 48 -9.21 6.76 -1.33
N CYS A 49 -7.96 6.34 -1.51
CA CYS A 49 -7.22 6.61 -2.73
C CYS A 49 -6.77 5.35 -3.47
N VAL A 50 -6.63 4.21 -2.79
CA VAL A 50 -6.02 3.00 -3.36
C VAL A 50 -7.04 1.87 -3.49
N PHE A 51 -7.81 1.57 -2.44
CA PHE A 51 -8.82 0.51 -2.46
C PHE A 51 -9.92 0.69 -3.52
N PRO A 52 -10.38 1.91 -3.84
CA PRO A 52 -11.36 2.10 -4.91
C PRO A 52 -10.84 1.67 -6.30
N PHE A 53 -9.53 1.69 -6.51
CA PHE A 53 -8.90 1.39 -7.80
C PHE A 53 -8.42 -0.06 -7.89
N ILE A 54 -7.67 -0.51 -6.88
CA ILE A 54 -6.97 -1.80 -6.92
C ILE A 54 -7.28 -2.72 -5.74
N GLY A 55 -8.08 -2.29 -4.75
CA GLY A 55 -8.32 -3.06 -3.52
C GLY A 55 -8.83 -4.48 -3.76
N LYS A 56 -9.73 -4.63 -4.75
CA LYS A 56 -10.31 -5.92 -5.15
C LYS A 56 -9.50 -6.68 -6.21
N LYS A 57 -8.49 -6.05 -6.82
CA LYS A 57 -7.66 -6.72 -7.83
C LYS A 57 -6.75 -7.73 -7.16
N SER A 58 -6.49 -8.83 -7.87
CA SER A 58 -5.46 -9.77 -7.44
C SER A 58 -4.09 -9.12 -7.55
N MET A 59 -3.18 -9.42 -6.62
CA MET A 59 -1.84 -8.83 -6.60
C MET A 59 -1.05 -9.05 -7.89
N VAL A 60 -1.31 -10.16 -8.57
CA VAL A 60 -0.65 -10.51 -9.84
C VAL A 60 -1.20 -9.72 -11.04
N GLU A 61 -2.37 -9.09 -10.89
CA GLU A 61 -3.02 -8.30 -11.93
C GLU A 61 -2.74 -6.80 -11.80
N ILE A 62 -2.10 -6.38 -10.70
CA ILE A 62 -1.78 -4.98 -10.46
C ILE A 62 -0.64 -4.57 -11.39
N SER A 63 -0.98 -3.71 -12.34
CA SER A 63 -0.04 -3.22 -13.32
C SER A 63 0.53 -1.86 -12.91
N ARG A 64 1.64 -1.46 -13.52
CA ARG A 64 2.19 -0.10 -13.37
C ARG A 64 1.19 0.98 -13.78
N LEU A 65 0.29 0.70 -14.72
CA LEU A 65 -0.71 1.67 -15.19
C LEU A 65 -1.76 1.96 -14.11
N ASP A 66 -2.14 0.96 -13.31
CA ASP A 66 -3.05 1.15 -12.18
C ASP A 66 -2.48 2.12 -11.15
N LEU A 67 -1.17 2.03 -10.90
CA LEU A 67 -0.47 2.95 -10.00
C LEU A 67 -0.44 4.37 -10.54
N ILE A 68 -0.20 4.52 -11.84
CA ILE A 68 -0.23 5.83 -12.49
C ILE A 68 -1.63 6.45 -12.39
N ALA A 69 -2.69 5.65 -12.58
CA ALA A 69 -4.07 6.12 -12.45
C ALA A 69 -4.38 6.61 -11.03
N ILE A 70 -3.95 5.88 -10.00
CA ILE A 70 -4.09 6.31 -8.60
C ILE A 70 -3.36 7.64 -8.35
N LEU A 71 -2.14 7.78 -8.88
CA LEU A 71 -1.36 9.01 -8.71
C LEU A 71 -1.95 10.20 -9.45
N GLN A 72 -2.59 9.97 -10.60
CA GLN A 72 -3.31 11.00 -11.33
C GLN A 72 -4.55 11.45 -10.56
N ASP A 73 -5.36 10.53 -10.04
CA ASP A 73 -6.54 10.85 -9.22
C ASP A 73 -6.16 11.63 -7.94
N LEU A 74 -5.08 11.20 -7.27
CA LEU A 74 -4.53 11.89 -6.11
C LEU A 74 -4.07 13.32 -6.44
N LYS A 75 -3.50 13.53 -7.63
CA LYS A 75 -3.09 14.84 -8.11
C LYS A 75 -4.31 15.72 -8.44
N GLU A 76 -5.36 15.17 -9.03
CA GLU A 76 -6.59 15.89 -9.36
C GLU A 76 -7.39 16.30 -8.11
N LYS A 77 -7.40 15.45 -7.07
CA LYS A 77 -8.04 15.75 -5.78
C LYS A 77 -7.36 16.87 -4.98
N GLY A 78 -6.26 17.44 -5.49
CA GLY A 78 -5.61 18.62 -4.89
C GLY A 78 -4.98 18.37 -3.52
N ILE A 79 -4.78 17.10 -3.14
CA ILE A 79 -4.23 16.72 -1.83
C ILE A 79 -2.71 16.90 -1.82
N ARG A 80 -2.24 18.14 -1.95
CA ARG A 80 -0.84 18.52 -2.21
C ARG A 80 0.18 18.06 -1.16
N GLU A 81 -0.21 17.95 0.11
CA GLU A 81 0.70 17.47 1.17
C GLU A 81 0.65 15.95 1.37
N MET A 82 -0.46 15.31 1.02
CA MET A 82 -0.65 13.87 1.24
C MET A 82 -0.14 13.03 0.05
N THR A 83 -0.02 13.64 -1.14
CA THR A 83 0.42 12.96 -2.38
C THR A 83 1.85 12.41 -2.29
N LEU A 84 2.79 13.16 -1.73
CA LEU A 84 4.20 12.74 -1.66
C LEU A 84 4.41 11.61 -0.66
N GLN A 85 3.79 11.71 0.52
CA GLN A 85 3.94 10.69 1.55
C GLN A 85 3.27 9.38 1.14
N VAL A 86 2.02 9.45 0.65
CA VAL A 86 1.28 8.27 0.16
C VAL A 86 1.96 7.66 -1.06
N TYR A 87 2.60 8.45 -1.92
CA TYR A 87 3.42 7.92 -3.02
C TYR A 87 4.64 7.16 -2.51
N ILE A 88 5.37 7.69 -1.53
CA ILE A 88 6.52 7.00 -0.93
C ILE A 88 6.04 5.70 -0.26
N ASP A 89 4.93 5.73 0.48
CA ASP A 89 4.37 4.57 1.15
C ASP A 89 3.87 3.50 0.15
N LEU A 90 3.15 3.91 -0.90
CA LEU A 90 2.76 3.02 -2.00
C LEU A 90 3.98 2.40 -2.66
N LYS A 91 5.02 3.21 -2.91
CA LYS A 91 6.25 2.74 -3.55
C LYS A 91 7.00 1.76 -2.66
N VAL A 92 7.07 2.00 -1.36
CA VAL A 92 7.68 1.09 -0.37
C VAL A 92 6.87 -0.21 -0.29
N MET A 93 5.54 -0.11 -0.16
CA MET A 93 4.65 -1.26 -0.09
C MET A 93 4.78 -2.13 -1.35
N ILE A 94 4.72 -1.53 -2.53
CA ILE A 94 4.81 -2.25 -3.81
C ILE A 94 6.21 -2.83 -4.03
N PHE A 95 7.25 -2.11 -3.66
CA PHE A 95 8.62 -2.61 -3.74
C PHE A 95 8.84 -3.83 -2.84
N ILE A 96 8.27 -3.82 -1.63
CA ILE A 96 8.36 -4.96 -0.68
C ILE A 96 7.51 -6.15 -1.14
N ILE A 97 6.43 -5.90 -1.87
CA ILE A 97 5.45 -6.92 -2.28
C ILE A 97 5.82 -7.60 -3.61
N ILE A 98 6.44 -6.87 -4.54
CA ILE A 98 6.77 -7.37 -5.88
C ILE A 98 8.18 -8.01 -5.92
N MET A 99 9.06 -7.73 -4.96
CA MET A 99 10.40 -8.32 -4.86
C MET A 99 10.50 -9.59 -4.00
#